data_AF-A0A521THJ5-F1
#
_entry.id   AF-A0A521THJ5-F1
#
_cell.length_a   1.000
_cell.length_b   1.000
_cell.length_c   1.000
_cell.angle_alpha   90.00
_cell.angle_beta   90.00
_cell.angle_gamma   90.00
#
_symmetry.space_group_name_H-M   'P 1'
#
loop_
_entity.id
_entity.type
_entity.pdbx_description
1 polymer ?
#
loop_
_entity_poly.entity_id
_entity_poly.type
_entity_poly.pdbx_seq_one_letter_code
_entity_poly.pdbx_strand_id
1 'polypeptide(L)'
;MANIFSWVRSNDKEILSILNNLAKKAVETAEALVVLFSDLSNTEQHTKIKNLESEADVLTRDIFAELNKTFITPLDREDMQRIASKIDDV
;
A
#
# COMPACT_ATOMS: atom_id res chain seq x y z
N MET A 1 -14.95 -30.55 1.66
CA MET A 1 -13.80 -30.31 0.74
C MET A 1 -13.86 -28.95 0.02
N ALA A 2 -14.84 -28.07 0.26
CA ALA A 2 -14.96 -26.78 -0.47
C ALA A 2 -14.33 -25.55 0.22
N ASN A 3 -13.58 -25.71 1.32
CA ASN A 3 -13.23 -24.56 2.19
C ASN A 3 -11.87 -23.89 1.85
N ILE A 4 -10.91 -24.65 1.29
CA ILE A 4 -9.55 -24.14 1.03
C ILE A 4 -9.51 -23.20 -0.18
N PHE A 5 -10.20 -23.53 -1.28
CA PHE A 5 -10.19 -22.69 -2.48
C PHE A 5 -10.86 -21.33 -2.30
N SER A 6 -11.92 -21.25 -1.48
CA SER A 6 -12.57 -19.99 -1.15
C SER A 6 -11.67 -19.11 -0.29
N TRP A 7 -10.96 -19.71 0.68
CA TRP A 7 -10.00 -19.02 1.53
C TRP A 7 -8.82 -18.45 0.73
N VAL A 8 -8.21 -19.26 -0.15
CA VAL A 8 -7.11 -18.79 -1.03
C VAL A 8 -7.56 -17.58 -1.87
N ARG A 9 -8.72 -17.68 -2.54
CA ARG A 9 -9.24 -16.57 -3.36
C ARG A 9 -9.53 -15.31 -2.54
N SER A 10 -9.90 -15.46 -1.26
CA SER A 10 -10.11 -14.33 -0.36
C SER A 10 -8.79 -13.63 -0.03
N ASN A 11 -7.76 -14.39 0.35
CA ASN A 11 -6.44 -13.83 0.67
C ASN A 11 -5.80 -13.17 -0.54
N ASP A 12 -5.91 -13.76 -1.73
CA ASP A 12 -5.41 -13.15 -2.97
C ASP A 12 -6.04 -11.78 -3.21
N LYS A 13 -7.36 -11.68 -3.02
CA LYS A 13 -8.08 -10.41 -3.17
C LYS A 13 -7.63 -9.37 -2.14
N GLU A 14 -7.38 -9.80 -0.90
CA GLU A 14 -6.90 -8.92 0.18
C GLU A 14 -5.50 -8.39 -0.10
N ILE A 15 -4.55 -9.28 -0.42
CA ILE A 15 -3.16 -8.94 -0.80
C ILE A 15 -3.14 -7.92 -1.96
N LEU A 16 -3.86 -8.22 -3.04
CA LEU A 16 -3.92 -7.33 -4.21
C LEU A 16 -4.62 -6.00 -3.89
N SER A 17 -5.60 -6.02 -2.99
CA SER A 17 -6.27 -4.80 -2.54
C SER A 17 -5.32 -3.90 -1.73
N ILE A 18 -4.51 -4.47 -0.83
CA ILE A 18 -3.53 -3.70 -0.05
C ILE A 18 -2.51 -3.05 -0.99
N LEU A 19 -1.93 -3.83 -1.91
CA LEU A 19 -0.97 -3.31 -2.90
C LEU A 19 -1.58 -2.19 -3.77
N ASN A 20 -2.81 -2.36 -4.23
CA ASN A 20 -3.50 -1.32 -5.01
C ASN A 20 -3.77 -0.06 -4.19
N ASN A 21 -4.13 -0.20 -2.91
CA ASN A 21 -4.33 0.95 -2.03
C ASN A 21 -3.01 1.67 -1.74
N LEU A 22 -1.90 0.94 -1.56
CA LEU A 22 -0.58 1.53 -1.39
C LEU A 22 -0.17 2.33 -2.63
N ALA A 23 -0.37 1.78 -3.83
CA ALA A 23 -0.12 2.51 -5.08
C ALA A 23 -0.97 3.78 -5.21
N LYS A 24 -2.25 3.74 -4.79
CA LYS A 24 -3.10 4.94 -4.75
C LYS A 24 -2.58 5.99 -3.79
N LYS A 25 -2.09 5.59 -2.61
CA LYS A 25 -1.50 6.54 -1.65
C LYS A 25 -0.28 7.25 -2.23
N ALA A 26 0.59 6.55 -2.94
CA ALA A 26 1.71 7.18 -3.64
C ALA A 26 1.25 8.22 -4.68
N VAL A 27 0.20 7.92 -5.45
CA VAL A 27 -0.39 8.88 -6.41
C VAL A 27 -1.01 10.08 -5.68
N GLU A 28 -1.82 9.86 -4.66
CA GLU A 28 -2.45 10.92 -3.85
C GLU A 28 -1.39 11.83 -3.20
N THR A 29 -0.29 11.25 -2.71
CA THR A 29 0.84 11.98 -2.14
C THR A 29 1.55 12.82 -3.21
N ALA A 30 1.80 12.27 -4.39
CA ALA A 30 2.42 12.99 -5.49
C ALA A 30 1.55 14.18 -5.97
N GLU A 31 0.24 13.97 -6.12
CA GLU A 31 -0.71 15.05 -6.43
C GLU A 31 -0.73 16.11 -5.34
N ALA A 32 -0.69 15.69 -4.07
CA ALA A 32 -0.63 16.61 -2.95
C ALA A 32 0.68 17.43 -2.94
N LEU A 33 1.80 16.82 -3.33
CA LEU A 33 3.09 17.48 -3.43
C LEU A 33 3.11 18.54 -4.55
N VAL A 34 2.45 18.28 -5.68
CA VAL A 34 2.28 19.26 -6.76
C VAL A 34 1.54 20.51 -6.28
N VAL A 35 0.48 20.34 -5.48
CA VAL A 35 -0.23 21.46 -4.87
C VAL A 35 0.67 22.21 -3.88
N LEU A 36 1.45 21.50 -3.06
CA LEU A 36 2.39 22.12 -2.14
C LEU A 36 3.45 22.95 -2.88
N PHE A 37 3.94 22.50 -4.03
CA PHE A 37 4.88 23.28 -4.83
C PHE A 37 4.29 24.58 -5.41
N SER A 38 2.97 24.71 -5.46
CA SER A 38 2.31 25.97 -5.84
C SER A 38 2.33 27.00 -4.70
N ASP A 39 2.39 26.54 -3.45
CA ASP A 39 2.55 27.37 -2.25
C ASP A 39 3.20 26.56 -1.11
N LEU A 40 4.52 26.72 -0.95
CA LEU A 40 5.30 25.99 0.05
C LEU A 40 4.92 26.32 1.50
N SER A 41 4.21 27.44 1.72
CA SER A 41 3.78 27.88 3.05
C SER A 41 2.44 27.26 3.48
N ASN A 42 1.79 26.50 2.60
CA ASN A 42 0.50 25.86 2.86
C ASN A 42 0.64 24.71 3.89
N THR A 43 0.48 25.03 5.17
CA THR A 43 0.61 24.09 6.29
C THR A 43 -0.45 22.99 6.30
N GLU A 44 -1.64 23.26 5.76
CA GLU A 44 -2.69 22.25 5.60
C GLU A 44 -2.22 21.15 4.64
N GLN A 45 -1.59 21.56 3.53
CA GLN A 45 -1.07 20.63 2.56
C GLN A 45 0.10 19.79 3.09
N HIS A 46 0.99 20.39 3.90
CA HIS A 46 2.02 19.64 4.64
C HIS A 46 1.41 18.57 5.54
N THR A 47 0.36 18.92 6.29
CA THR A 47 -0.33 17.99 7.20
C THR A 47 -0.98 16.85 6.40
N LYS A 48 -1.61 17.17 5.27
CA LYS A 48 -2.20 16.18 4.37
C LYS A 48 -1.17 15.19 3.85
N ILE A 49 -0.02 15.67 3.36
CA ILE A 49 1.07 14.82 2.88
C ILE A 49 1.57 13.90 4.01
N LYS A 50 1.75 14.43 5.22
CA LYS A 50 2.19 13.61 6.35
C LYS A 50 1.19 12.51 6.71
N ASN A 51 -0.11 12.83 6.67
CA ASN A 51 -1.15 11.82 6.91
C ASN A 51 -1.16 10.74 5.82
N LEU A 52 -1.02 11.12 4.55
CA LEU A 52 -0.94 10.17 3.44
C LEU A 52 0.27 9.22 3.56
N GLU A 53 1.43 9.75 3.98
CA GLU A 53 2.62 8.93 4.25
C GLU A 53 2.40 7.97 5.42
N SER A 54 1.76 8.42 6.50
CA SER A 54 1.46 7.55 7.63
C SER A 54 0.44 6.45 7.28
N GLU A 55 -0.53 6.75 6.41
CA GLU A 55 -1.45 5.75 5.86
C GLU A 55 -0.74 4.75 4.95
N ALA A 56 0.24 5.20 4.15
CA ALA A 56 1.06 4.33 3.32
C ALA A 56 1.92 3.36 4.15
N ASP A 57 2.59 3.84 5.21
CA ASP A 57 3.38 2.99 6.13
C ASP A 57 2.53 1.90 6.78
N VAL A 58 1.28 2.22 7.16
CA VAL A 58 0.33 1.20 7.66
C VAL A 58 0.06 0.13 6.61
N LEU A 59 -0.23 0.52 5.36
CA LEU A 59 -0.46 -0.43 4.27
C LEU A 59 0.78 -1.28 3.96
N THR A 60 1.97 -0.69 4.01
CA THR A 60 3.26 -1.38 3.87
C THR A 60 3.41 -2.45 4.96
N ARG A 61 3.13 -2.14 6.22
CA ARG A 61 3.15 -3.12 7.32
C ARG A 61 2.09 -4.21 7.14
N ASP A 62 0.89 -3.83 6.71
CA ASP A 62 -0.22 -4.75 6.50
C ASP A 62 0.09 -5.78 5.40
N ILE A 63 0.70 -5.37 4.28
CA ILE A 63 1.08 -6.32 3.23
C ILE A 63 2.16 -7.30 3.73
N PHE A 64 3.14 -6.84 4.51
CA PHE A 64 4.13 -7.76 5.10
C PHE A 64 3.48 -8.76 6.04
N ALA A 65 2.55 -8.32 6.89
CA ALA A 65 1.81 -9.19 7.80
C ALA A 65 0.91 -10.18 7.05
N GLU A 66 0.18 -9.71 6.04
CA GLU A 66 -0.72 -10.52 5.21
C GLU A 66 0.04 -11.61 4.47
N LEU A 67 1.18 -11.25 3.88
CA LEU A 67 2.08 -12.21 3.27
C LEU A 67 2.52 -13.23 4.33
N ASN A 68 3.09 -12.82 5.45
CA ASN A 68 3.63 -13.75 6.46
C ASN A 68 2.60 -14.77 7.00
N LYS A 69 1.32 -14.42 7.06
CA LYS A 69 0.24 -15.33 7.49
C LYS A 69 -0.39 -16.15 6.35
N THR A 70 -0.05 -15.85 5.10
CA THR A 70 -0.62 -16.49 3.90
C THR A 70 0.31 -17.55 3.32
N PHE A 71 -0.18 -18.79 3.22
CA PHE A 71 0.59 -19.93 2.72
C PHE A 71 0.74 -19.95 1.19
N ILE A 72 -0.35 -19.71 0.45
CA ILE A 72 -0.38 -19.61 -1.02
C ILE A 72 -0.59 -18.15 -1.38
N THR A 73 0.29 -17.59 -2.20
CA THR A 73 0.28 -16.19 -2.61
C THR A 73 -0.05 -16.06 -4.10
N PRO A 74 -0.66 -14.94 -4.53
CA PRO A 74 -1.09 -14.76 -5.93
C PRO A 74 0.08 -14.55 -6.90
N LEU A 75 1.21 -14.08 -6.38
CA LEU A 75 2.47 -13.84 -7.08
C LEU A 75 3.62 -14.28 -6.17
N ASP A 76 4.85 -14.20 -6.66
CA ASP A 76 6.01 -14.43 -5.81
C ASP A 76 6.03 -13.44 -4.63
N ARG A 77 6.29 -13.98 -3.43
CA ARG A 77 6.24 -13.24 -2.18
C ARG A 77 7.31 -12.15 -2.14
N GLU A 78 8.53 -12.46 -2.56
CA GLU A 78 9.66 -11.53 -2.51
C GLU A 78 9.43 -10.39 -3.51
N ASP A 79 8.82 -10.69 -4.65
CA ASP A 79 8.41 -9.68 -5.63
C ASP A 79 7.37 -8.72 -5.07
N MET A 80 6.31 -9.21 -4.40
CA MET A 80 5.30 -8.34 -3.80
C MET A 80 5.86 -7.49 -2.65
N GLN A 81 6.73 -8.07 -1.82
CA GLN A 81 7.44 -7.33 -0.77
C GLN A 81 8.30 -6.21 -1.37
N ARG A 82 9.05 -6.52 -2.44
CA ARG A 82 9.87 -5.55 -3.15
C ARG A 82 9.04 -4.44 -3.79
N ILE A 83 7.88 -4.76 -4.36
CA ILE A 83 6.94 -3.77 -4.91
C ILE A 83 6.47 -2.83 -3.79
N ALA A 84 6.01 -3.38 -2.66
CA ALA A 84 5.55 -2.58 -1.54
C ALA A 84 6.65 -1.63 -1.02
N SER A 85 7.85 -2.15 -0.75
CA SER A 85 9.00 -1.31 -0.33
C SER A 85 9.36 -0.24 -1.36
N LYS A 86 9.30 -0.56 -2.66
CA LYS A 86 9.62 0.41 -3.71
C LYS A 86 8.58 1.51 -3.85
N ILE A 87 7.32 1.25 -3.50
CA ILE A 87 6.29 2.28 -3.46
C ILE A 87 6.44 3.15 -2.21
N ASP A 88 6.77 2.54 -1.07
CA ASP A 88 6.99 3.23 0.21
C ASP A 88 8.24 4.14 0.20
N ASP A 89 9.29 3.74 -0.52
CA ASP A 89 10.52 4.51 -0.71
C ASP A 89 10.34 5.84 -1.49
N VAL A 90 9.22 6.00 -2.23
CA VAL A 90 8.97 7.12 -3.18
C VAL A 90 8.22 8.27 -2.51
#